data_AF-A0A967BDU2-F1
#
_entry.id   AF-A0A967BDU2-F1
#
_cell.length_a   1.000
_cell.length_b   1.000
_cell.length_c   1.000
_cell.angle_alpha   90.00
_cell.angle_beta   90.00
_cell.angle_gamma   90.00
#
_symmetry.space_group_name_H-M   'P 1'
#
loop_
_entity.id
_entity.type
_entity.pdbx_description
1 polymer ?
#
loop_
_entity_poly.entity_id
_entity_poly.type
_entity_poly.pdbx_seq_one_letter_code
_entity_poly.pdbx_strand_id
1 'polypeptide(L)'
;MSWKRIALVAAVGLLMAACFYAGWMTGSRRKFGWMLGVLETEVAGTLNHEVSALTFIRAGDQERALRILETRVGTAVSNLPQDRDWDQLPDGQRQSLLLAKRYFAIYPPQAESQYGGVPVNLHEVLQWIPDQPLDPESCNPTVRLLLEGSQ
;
A
#
# COMPACT_ATOMS: atom_id res chain seq x y z
N MET A 1 36.96 -25.47 40.38
CA MET A 1 36.74 -24.10 39.86
C MET A 1 36.45 -23.19 41.04
N SER A 2 37.14 -22.04 41.19
CA SER A 2 36.89 -21.13 42.32
C SER A 2 35.55 -20.39 42.14
N TRP A 3 34.73 -20.30 43.19
CA TRP A 3 33.48 -19.52 43.26
C TRP A 3 33.59 -18.13 42.62
N LYS A 4 34.74 -17.46 42.81
CA LYS A 4 35.01 -16.13 42.25
C LYS A 4 34.99 -16.12 40.72
N ARG A 5 35.41 -17.20 40.06
CA ARG A 5 35.39 -17.33 38.59
C ARG A 5 33.98 -17.58 38.07
N ILE A 6 33.15 -18.32 38.80
CA ILE A 6 31.75 -18.58 38.44
C ILE A 6 30.93 -17.29 38.55
N ALA A 7 31.12 -16.53 39.63
CA ALA A 7 30.47 -15.23 39.82
C ALA A 7 30.86 -14.22 38.72
N LEU A 8 32.14 -14.19 38.33
CA LEU A 8 32.61 -13.33 37.24
C LEU A 8 31.97 -13.68 35.90
N VAL A 9 31.92 -14.97 35.56
CA VAL A 9 31.31 -15.45 34.29
C VAL A 9 29.80 -15.17 34.28
N ALA A 10 29.11 -15.37 35.40
CA ALA A 10 27.69 -15.05 35.52
C ALA A 10 27.41 -13.54 35.38
N ALA A 11 28.26 -12.69 35.98
CA ALA A 11 28.13 -11.24 35.87
C ALA A 11 28.36 -10.74 34.43
N VAL A 12 29.37 -11.28 33.73
CA VAL A 12 29.64 -10.94 32.32
C VAL A 12 28.50 -11.43 31.42
N GLY A 13 27.98 -12.64 31.67
CA GLY A 13 26.83 -13.17 30.93
C GLY A 13 25.57 -12.32 31.10
N LEU A 14 25.27 -11.90 32.32
CA LEU A 14 24.14 -10.99 32.62
C LEU A 14 24.31 -9.62 31.96
N LEU A 15 25.52 -9.06 31.98
CA LEU A 15 25.82 -7.79 31.33
C LEU A 15 25.60 -7.87 29.81
N MET A 16 26.11 -8.93 29.18
CA MET A 16 25.93 -9.19 27.74
C MET A 16 24.44 -9.33 27.38
N ALA A 17 23.68 -10.10 28.16
CA ALA A 17 22.24 -10.25 27.96
C ALA A 17 21.48 -8.93 28.11
N ALA A 18 21.84 -8.11 29.10
CA ALA A 18 21.25 -6.78 29.30
C ALA A 18 21.57 -5.83 28.13
N CYS A 19 22.81 -5.81 27.64
CA CYS A 19 23.20 -5.02 26.47
C CYS A 19 22.45 -5.47 25.21
N PHE A 20 22.32 -6.78 24.99
CA PHE A 20 21.57 -7.32 23.85
C PHE A 20 20.09 -6.92 23.93
N TYR A 21 19.47 -7.06 25.10
CA TYR A 21 18.07 -6.69 25.32
C TYR A 21 17.83 -5.18 25.14
N ALA A 22 18.73 -4.34 25.67
CA ALA A 22 18.66 -2.88 25.51
C ALA A 22 18.82 -2.47 24.03
N GLY A 23 19.74 -3.10 23.29
CA GLY A 23 19.92 -2.90 21.85
C GLY A 23 18.68 -3.33 21.04
N TRP A 24 18.08 -4.47 21.40
CA TRP A 24 16.85 -4.95 20.75
C TRP A 24 15.67 -3.99 20.99
N MET A 25 15.43 -3.57 22.23
CA MET A 25 14.35 -2.64 22.61
C MET A 25 14.50 -1.27 21.94
N THR A 26 15.72 -0.73 21.88
CA THR A 26 15.97 0.57 21.22
C THR A 26 15.82 0.46 19.70
N GLY A 27 16.31 -0.63 19.11
CA GLY A 27 16.13 -0.92 17.69
C GLY A 27 14.67 -1.10 17.29
N SER A 28 13.89 -1.84 18.08
CA SER A 28 12.47 -2.09 17.82
C SER A 28 11.63 -0.82 17.95
N ARG A 29 11.85 0.00 18.99
CA ARG A 29 11.19 1.31 19.15
C ARG A 29 11.48 2.25 17.98
N ARG A 30 12.74 2.30 17.52
CA ARG A 30 13.12 3.14 16.38
C ARG A 30 12.47 2.67 15.08
N LYS A 31 12.46 1.35 14.82
CA LYS A 31 11.77 0.77 13.65
C LYS A 31 10.28 1.04 13.68
N PHE A 32 9.65 0.88 14.84
CA PHE A 32 8.22 1.14 15.04
C PHE A 32 7.90 2.63 14.86
N GLY A 33 8.70 3.53 15.44
CA GLY A 33 8.54 4.97 15.25
C GLY A 33 8.72 5.42 13.79
N TRP A 34 9.70 4.85 13.08
CA TRP A 34 9.86 5.10 11.65
C TRP A 34 8.66 4.59 10.85
N MET A 35 8.18 3.37 11.14
CA MET A 35 7.01 2.78 10.48
C MET A 35 5.74 3.61 10.73
N LEU A 36 5.52 4.10 11.95
CA LEU A 36 4.42 5.02 12.25
C LEU A 36 4.55 6.33 11.48
N GLY A 37 5.75 6.91 11.40
CA GLY A 37 5.99 8.11 10.61
C GLY A 37 5.66 7.92 9.12
N VAL A 38 6.01 6.77 8.54
CA VAL A 38 5.64 6.42 7.16
C VAL A 38 4.12 6.33 7.01
N LEU A 39 3.44 5.62 7.92
CA LEU A 39 1.98 5.51 7.91
C LEU A 39 1.29 6.88 8.04
N GLU A 40 1.79 7.76 8.91
CA GLU A 40 1.27 9.13 9.06
C GLU A 40 1.43 9.93 7.76
N THR A 41 2.58 9.82 7.09
CA THR A 41 2.77 10.48 5.79
C THR A 41 1.88 9.92 4.69
N GLU A 42 1.63 8.61 4.67
CA GLU A 42 0.71 7.96 3.73
C GLU A 42 -0.74 8.42 3.96
N VAL A 43 -1.16 8.53 5.22
CA VAL A 43 -2.48 9.02 5.61
C VAL A 43 -2.63 10.50 5.25
N ALA A 44 -1.64 11.33 5.53
CA ALA A 44 -1.66 12.76 5.18
C ALA A 44 -1.70 12.98 3.66
N GLY A 45 -0.92 12.21 2.90
CA GLY A 45 -0.95 12.24 1.43
C GLY A 45 -2.30 11.80 0.87
N THR A 46 -2.85 10.71 1.41
CA THR A 46 -4.21 10.23 1.12
C THR A 46 -5.25 11.33 1.30
N LEU A 47 -5.24 11.98 2.47
CA LEU A 47 -6.20 13.03 2.80
C LEU A 47 -6.06 14.21 1.83
N ASN A 48 -4.84 14.63 1.49
CA ASN A 48 -4.61 15.75 0.58
C ASN A 48 -5.18 15.49 -0.83
N HIS A 49 -5.02 14.27 -1.36
CA HIS A 49 -5.62 13.89 -2.64
C HIS A 49 -7.15 13.86 -2.59
N GLU A 50 -7.74 13.34 -1.50
CA GLU A 50 -9.19 13.31 -1.33
C GLU A 50 -9.79 14.70 -1.21
N VAL A 51 -9.18 15.57 -0.40
CA VAL A 51 -9.60 16.97 -0.26
C VAL A 51 -9.50 17.68 -1.61
N SER A 52 -8.41 17.49 -2.35
CA SER A 52 -8.24 18.09 -3.68
C SER A 52 -9.32 17.63 -4.66
N ALA A 53 -9.61 16.32 -4.72
CA ALA A 53 -10.67 15.77 -5.55
C ALA A 53 -12.04 16.33 -5.16
N LEU A 54 -12.35 16.40 -3.86
CA LEU A 54 -13.59 16.99 -3.38
C LEU A 54 -13.71 18.48 -3.74
N THR A 55 -12.61 19.24 -3.67
CA THR A 55 -12.61 20.66 -4.08
C THR A 55 -12.94 20.80 -5.56
N PHE A 56 -12.35 19.99 -6.44
CA PHE A 56 -12.67 20.02 -7.87
C PHE A 56 -14.11 19.59 -8.16
N ILE A 57 -14.64 18.57 -7.46
CA ILE A 57 -16.06 18.19 -7.55
C ILE A 57 -16.96 19.36 -7.17
N ARG A 58 -16.67 20.06 -6.06
CA ARG A 58 -17.44 21.22 -5.60
C ARG A 58 -17.35 22.41 -6.55
N ALA A 59 -16.23 22.56 -7.25
CA ALA A 59 -16.03 23.57 -8.30
C ALA A 59 -16.71 23.20 -9.64
N GLY A 60 -17.31 22.02 -9.76
CA GLY A 60 -17.92 21.52 -11.00
C GLY A 60 -16.93 20.92 -12.00
N ASP A 61 -15.65 20.81 -11.63
CA ASP A 61 -14.59 20.23 -12.45
C ASP A 61 -14.42 18.74 -12.14
N GLN A 62 -15.41 17.95 -12.57
CA GLN A 62 -15.43 16.50 -12.31
C GLN A 62 -14.26 15.78 -12.98
N GLU A 63 -13.82 16.25 -14.15
CA GLU A 63 -12.76 15.64 -14.92
C GLU A 63 -11.40 15.73 -14.20
N ARG A 64 -11.08 16.90 -13.60
CA ARG A 64 -9.88 17.01 -12.76
C ARG A 64 -9.97 16.18 -11.49
N ALA A 65 -11.15 16.09 -10.88
CA ALA A 65 -11.34 15.23 -9.70
C ALA A 65 -11.11 13.75 -10.02
N LEU A 66 -11.68 13.26 -11.14
CA LEU A 66 -11.50 11.89 -11.61
C LEU A 66 -10.02 11.59 -11.85
N ARG A 67 -9.30 12.45 -12.57
CA ARG A 67 -7.86 12.27 -12.81
C ARG A 67 -7.02 12.13 -11.54
N ILE A 68 -7.32 12.91 -10.51
CA ILE A 68 -6.60 12.82 -9.22
C ILE A 68 -6.84 11.46 -8.57
N LEU A 69 -8.09 10.99 -8.58
CA LEU A 69 -8.47 9.71 -8.02
C LEU A 69 -7.86 8.54 -8.83
N GLU A 70 -7.91 8.60 -10.15
CA GLU A 70 -7.30 7.62 -11.06
C GLU A 70 -5.78 7.54 -10.88
N THR A 71 -5.11 8.68 -10.75
CA THR A 71 -3.66 8.75 -10.47
C THR A 71 -3.34 8.05 -9.15
N ARG A 72 -4.19 8.24 -8.13
CA ARG A 72 -4.02 7.58 -6.83
C ARG A 72 -4.23 6.07 -6.91
N VAL A 73 -5.26 5.61 -7.64
CA VAL A 73 -5.48 4.18 -7.89
C VAL A 73 -4.29 3.59 -8.63
N GLY A 74 -3.83 4.24 -9.70
CA GLY A 74 -2.66 3.80 -10.47
C GLY A 74 -1.40 3.72 -9.62
N THR A 75 -1.16 4.71 -8.76
CA THR A 75 -0.01 4.73 -7.84
C THR A 75 -0.10 3.60 -6.81
N ALA A 76 -1.27 3.37 -6.23
CA ALA A 76 -1.49 2.29 -5.28
C ALA A 76 -1.25 0.91 -5.91
N VAL A 77 -1.72 0.70 -7.14
CA VAL A 77 -1.46 -0.52 -7.92
C VAL A 77 0.03 -0.66 -8.20
N SER A 78 0.69 0.42 -8.61
CA SER A 78 2.10 0.39 -9.02
C SER A 78 3.09 0.24 -7.86
N ASN A 79 2.67 0.61 -6.64
CA ASN A 79 3.46 0.44 -5.42
C ASN A 79 3.36 -0.98 -4.83
N LEU A 80 2.48 -1.84 -5.36
CA LEU A 80 2.41 -3.22 -4.89
C LEU A 80 3.65 -4.00 -5.36
N PRO A 81 4.31 -4.74 -4.45
CA PRO A 81 5.49 -5.52 -4.77
C PRO A 81 5.18 -6.58 -5.83
N GLN A 82 5.72 -6.41 -7.03
CA GLN A 82 5.61 -7.37 -8.16
C GLN A 82 6.56 -8.58 -8.01
N ASP A 83 7.45 -8.55 -7.03
CA ASP A 83 8.41 -9.63 -6.72
C ASP A 83 7.76 -10.80 -5.97
N ARG A 84 6.47 -10.68 -5.60
CA ARG A 84 5.70 -11.76 -4.98
C ARG A 84 4.92 -12.53 -6.02
N ASP A 85 4.88 -13.85 -5.88
CA ASP A 85 3.97 -14.67 -6.68
C ASP A 85 2.52 -14.28 -6.39
N TRP A 86 1.68 -14.21 -7.43
CA TRP A 86 0.26 -13.87 -7.33
C TRP A 86 -0.45 -14.67 -6.22
N ASP A 87 -0.19 -15.97 -6.14
CA ASP A 87 -0.86 -16.88 -5.20
C ASP A 87 -0.43 -16.68 -3.74
N GLN A 88 0.64 -15.92 -3.49
CA GLN A 88 1.11 -15.59 -2.14
C GLN A 88 0.49 -14.28 -1.61
N LEU A 89 -0.27 -13.57 -2.44
CA LEU A 89 -0.93 -12.34 -2.03
C LEU A 89 -2.17 -12.64 -1.16
N PRO A 90 -2.41 -11.87 -0.09
CA PRO A 90 -3.66 -11.93 0.65
C PRO A 90 -4.87 -11.70 -0.25
N ASP A 91 -5.97 -12.40 0.01
CA ASP A 91 -7.20 -12.32 -0.80
C ASP A 91 -7.70 -10.89 -1.02
N GLY A 92 -7.70 -10.07 0.03
CA GLY A 92 -8.12 -8.67 -0.09
C GLY A 92 -7.24 -7.85 -1.05
N GLN A 93 -5.93 -8.15 -1.14
CA GLN A 93 -5.03 -7.50 -2.09
C GLN A 93 -5.29 -7.98 -3.52
N ARG A 94 -5.49 -9.30 -3.70
CA ARG A 94 -5.83 -9.88 -5.01
C ARG A 94 -7.12 -9.30 -5.57
N GLN A 95 -8.19 -9.24 -4.76
CA GLN A 95 -9.47 -8.66 -5.18
C GLN A 95 -9.33 -7.17 -5.53
N SER A 96 -8.56 -6.40 -4.74
CA SER A 96 -8.32 -4.98 -5.02
C SER A 96 -7.54 -4.76 -6.34
N LEU A 97 -6.57 -5.63 -6.64
CA LEU A 97 -5.81 -5.61 -7.89
C LEU A 97 -6.67 -6.00 -9.10
N LEU A 98 -7.47 -7.06 -8.98
CA LEU A 98 -8.43 -7.45 -10.03
C LEU A 98 -9.44 -6.34 -10.30
N LEU A 99 -9.88 -5.64 -9.25
CA LEU A 99 -10.81 -4.53 -9.35
C LEU A 99 -10.20 -3.38 -10.12
N ALA A 100 -8.98 -2.98 -9.75
CA ALA A 100 -8.26 -1.93 -10.46
C ALA A 100 -7.99 -2.32 -11.92
N LYS A 101 -7.62 -3.57 -12.19
CA LYS A 101 -7.43 -4.08 -13.56
C LYS A 101 -8.70 -3.93 -14.39
N ARG A 102 -9.85 -4.34 -13.85
CA ARG A 102 -11.13 -4.22 -14.54
C ARG A 102 -11.53 -2.77 -14.76
N TYR A 103 -11.31 -1.90 -13.77
CA TYR A 103 -11.55 -0.47 -13.91
C TYR A 103 -10.74 0.13 -15.07
N PHE A 104 -9.43 -0.11 -15.12
CA PHE A 104 -8.56 0.42 -16.19
C PHE A 104 -8.78 -0.26 -17.56
N ALA A 105 -9.41 -1.43 -17.60
CA ALA A 105 -9.87 -2.03 -18.86
C ALA A 105 -11.06 -1.25 -19.46
N ILE A 106 -11.94 -0.71 -18.61
CA ILE A 106 -13.10 0.11 -19.04
C ILE A 106 -12.67 1.56 -19.30
N TYR A 107 -11.80 2.10 -18.45
CA TYR A 107 -11.32 3.47 -18.50
C TYR A 107 -9.79 3.49 -18.62
N PRO A 108 -9.24 3.37 -19.85
CA PRO A 108 -7.81 3.31 -20.05
C PRO A 108 -7.08 4.56 -19.53
N PRO A 109 -5.93 4.40 -18.86
CA PRO A 109 -5.15 5.53 -18.37
C PRO A 109 -4.71 6.44 -19.53
N GLN A 110 -4.95 7.74 -19.39
CA GLN A 110 -4.47 8.73 -20.37
C GLN A 110 -2.98 9.01 -20.12
N ALA A 111 -2.17 8.82 -21.16
CA ALA A 111 -0.70 8.81 -21.06
C ALA A 111 -0.06 10.14 -20.65
N GLU A 112 -0.76 11.27 -20.83
CA GLU A 112 -0.21 12.60 -20.55
C GLU A 112 -1.28 13.50 -19.95
N SER A 113 -1.16 13.79 -18.66
CA SER A 113 -2.00 14.79 -17.98
C SER A 113 -1.11 15.79 -17.27
N GLN A 114 -1.38 17.08 -17.53
CA GLN A 114 -0.66 18.23 -16.98
C GLN A 114 -0.82 18.38 -15.45
N TYR A 115 -1.68 17.55 -14.83
CA TYR A 115 -2.08 17.63 -13.42
C TYR A 115 -1.81 16.34 -12.64
N GLY A 116 -1.08 15.39 -13.23
CA GLY A 116 -0.79 14.09 -12.64
C GLY A 116 -0.71 13.04 -13.74
N GLY A 117 0.48 12.47 -13.93
CA GLY A 117 0.69 11.36 -14.84
C GLY A 117 0.34 10.06 -14.16
N VAL A 118 -0.30 9.16 -14.89
CA VAL A 118 -0.39 7.76 -14.51
C VAL A 118 1.03 7.21 -14.34
N PRO A 119 1.32 6.38 -13.32
CA PRO A 119 2.66 5.85 -13.12
C PRO A 119 3.17 5.16 -14.39
N VAL A 120 4.43 5.41 -14.74
CA VAL A 120 5.06 4.92 -15.98
C VAL A 120 4.98 3.39 -16.10
N ASN A 121 5.01 2.69 -14.97
CA ASN A 121 4.95 1.24 -14.89
C ASN A 121 3.52 0.67 -14.78
N LEU A 122 2.46 1.49 -14.74
CA LEU A 122 1.11 0.97 -14.51
C LEU A 122 0.73 -0.09 -15.54
N HIS A 123 1.08 0.12 -16.81
CA HIS A 123 0.77 -0.84 -17.87
C HIS A 123 1.41 -2.22 -17.61
N GLU A 124 2.68 -2.24 -17.22
CA GLU A 124 3.40 -3.46 -16.87
C GLU A 124 2.78 -4.15 -15.65
N VAL A 125 2.41 -3.37 -14.62
CA VAL A 125 1.73 -3.90 -13.43
C VAL A 125 0.40 -4.54 -13.81
N LEU A 126 -0.40 -3.89 -14.65
CA LEU A 126 -1.70 -4.40 -15.08
C LEU A 126 -1.59 -5.68 -15.91
N GLN A 127 -0.51 -5.84 -16.68
CA GLN A 127 -0.22 -7.07 -17.43
C GLN A 127 0.18 -8.24 -16.52
N TRP A 128 0.86 -7.96 -15.41
CA TRP A 128 1.26 -8.98 -14.44
C TRP A 128 0.07 -9.58 -13.67
N ILE A 129 -0.98 -8.79 -13.41
CA ILE A 129 -2.20 -9.27 -12.75
C ILE A 129 -2.91 -10.27 -13.67
N PRO A 130 -3.30 -11.49 -13.21
CA PRO A 130 -3.97 -12.47 -14.06
C PRO A 130 -5.42 -12.09 -14.36
N ASP A 131 -5.96 -12.62 -15.47
CA ASP A 131 -7.38 -12.49 -15.82
C ASP A 131 -8.24 -13.48 -15.03
N GLN A 132 -8.50 -13.17 -13.76
CA GLN A 132 -9.38 -13.94 -12.89
C GLN A 132 -10.71 -13.23 -12.67
N PRO A 133 -11.82 -13.97 -12.48
CA PRO A 133 -13.09 -13.36 -12.13
C PRO A 133 -12.98 -12.67 -10.75
N LEU A 134 -13.55 -11.47 -10.66
CA LEU A 134 -13.77 -10.79 -9.38
C LEU A 134 -14.85 -11.53 -8.61
N ASP A 135 -14.64 -11.73 -7.30
CA ASP A 135 -15.69 -12.16 -6.41
C ASP A 135 -16.63 -10.97 -6.13
N PRO A 136 -17.90 -11.00 -6.58
CA PRO A 136 -18.83 -9.89 -6.39
C PRO A 136 -19.13 -9.59 -4.92
N GLU A 137 -19.01 -10.59 -4.04
CA GLU A 137 -19.26 -10.40 -2.60
C GLU A 137 -18.09 -9.75 -1.87
N SER A 138 -16.90 -9.77 -2.48
CA SER A 138 -15.72 -9.07 -1.96
C SER A 138 -15.70 -7.58 -2.30
N CYS A 139 -16.55 -7.13 -3.23
CA CYS A 139 -16.64 -5.74 -3.66
C CYS A 139 -17.57 -4.91 -2.77
N ASN A 140 -17.26 -3.62 -2.62
CA ASN A 140 -18.24 -2.66 -2.09
C ASN A 140 -19.51 -2.66 -2.98
N PRO A 141 -20.74 -2.66 -2.42
CA PRO A 141 -21.98 -2.70 -3.19
C PRO A 141 -22.08 -1.66 -4.30
N THR A 142 -21.56 -0.44 -4.08
CA THR A 142 -21.57 0.63 -5.10
C THR A 142 -20.65 0.31 -6.27
N VAL A 143 -19.50 -0.31 -6.01
CA VAL A 143 -18.55 -0.74 -7.03
C VAL A 143 -19.11 -1.91 -7.82
N ARG A 144 -19.78 -2.85 -7.14
CA ARG A 144 -20.45 -3.99 -7.75
C ARG A 144 -21.48 -3.55 -8.80
N LEU A 145 -22.33 -2.58 -8.46
CA LEU A 145 -23.35 -2.04 -9.38
C LEU A 145 -22.75 -1.42 -10.66
N LEU A 146 -21.59 -0.75 -10.55
CA LEU A 146 -20.90 -0.16 -11.70
C LEU A 146 -20.24 -1.22 -12.60
N LEU A 147 -19.76 -2.32 -12.01
CA LEU A 147 -19.11 -3.41 -12.75
C LEU A 147 -20.10 -4.39 -13.40
N GLU A 148 -21.29 -4.55 -12.83
CA GLU A 148 -22.38 -5.36 -13.38
C GLU A 148 -23.14 -4.61 -14.50
N GLY A 149 -23.26 -3.28 -14.41
CA GLY A 149 -23.94 -2.45 -15.42
C GLY A 149 -23.13 -2.12 -16.68
N SER A 150 -21.88 -2.57 -16.78
CA SER A 150 -20.98 -2.34 -17.92
C SER A 150 -20.80 -3.56 -18.84
N GLN A 151 -21.55 -4.65 -18.58
CA GLN A 151 -21.67 -5.84 -19.45
C GLN A 151 -22.82 -5.69 -20.44
#